data_AF-A0A6L8I7A8-F1
#
_entry.id   AF-A0A6L8I7A8-F1
#
_cell.length_a   1.000
_cell.length_b   1.000
_cell.length_c   1.000
_cell.angle_alpha   90.00
_cell.angle_beta   90.00
_cell.angle_gamma   90.00
#
_symmetry.space_group_name_H-M   'P 1'
#
loop_
_entity.id
_entity.type
_entity.pdbx_description
1 polymer ?
#
loop_
_entity_poly.entity_id
_entity_poly.type
_entity_poly.pdbx_seq_one_letter_code
_entity_poly.pdbx_strand_id
1 'polypeptide(L)'
;FIIRLEEMRQSLRIIEQALDGLPGGPHSTEVPLALRPPAGEAYARIESPRGELGYYLVSDEGPSPYRFHIRPPSLINLSVLKEMTVGGSIADAIVALGSIDIVVGEIDR
;
A
#
# COMPACT_ATOMS: atom_id res chain seq x y z
N PHE A 1 3.55 15.84 8.41
CA PHE A 1 2.95 15.80 9.76
C PHE A 1 1.48 16.21 9.78
N ILE A 2 1.12 17.49 9.55
CA ILE A 2 -0.28 17.97 9.62
C ILE A 2 -1.24 17.12 8.76
N ILE A 3 -0.83 16.78 7.54
CA ILE A 3 -1.62 15.93 6.62
C ILE A 3 -1.98 14.59 7.27
N ARG A 4 -1.02 13.88 7.90
CA ARG A 4 -1.28 12.60 8.57
C ARG A 4 -2.27 12.74 9.73
N LEU A 5 -2.26 13.87 10.46
CA LEU A 5 -3.27 14.13 11.50
C LEU A 5 -4.67 14.32 10.89
N GLU A 6 -4.77 15.04 9.77
CA GLU A 6 -6.05 15.21 9.08
C GLU A 6 -6.56 13.90 8.46
N GLU A 7 -5.67 13.08 7.89
CA GLU A 7 -5.99 11.75 7.38
C GLU A 7 -6.55 10.85 8.48
N MET A 8 -6.01 10.91 9.70
CA MET A 8 -6.58 10.18 10.84
C MET A 8 -7.99 10.66 11.17
N ARG A 9 -8.25 11.97 11.16
CA ARG A 9 -9.60 12.51 11.37
C ARG A 9 -10.57 12.10 10.27
N GLN A 10 -10.13 12.13 9.01
CA GLN A 10 -10.97 11.67 7.90
C GLN A 10 -11.20 10.15 7.96
N SER A 11 -10.21 9.37 8.39
CA SER A 11 -10.37 7.93 8.59
C SER A 11 -11.44 7.63 9.63
N LEU A 12 -11.44 8.34 10.76
CA LEU A 12 -12.50 8.23 11.77
C LEU A 12 -13.87 8.57 11.20
N ARG A 13 -13.96 9.68 10.45
CA ARG A 13 -15.22 10.10 9.79
C ARG A 13 -15.75 9.06 8.80
N ILE A 14 -14.87 8.44 8.02
CA ILE A 14 -15.25 7.39 7.07
C ILE A 14 -15.75 6.15 7.81
N ILE A 15 -15.12 5.79 8.94
CA ILE A 15 -15.55 4.68 9.78
C ILE A 15 -16.96 4.94 10.33
N GLU A 16 -17.22 6.14 10.87
CA GLU A 16 -18.55 6.53 11.36
C GLU A 16 -19.62 6.42 10.26
N GLN A 17 -19.34 6.96 9.07
CA GLN A 17 -20.25 6.88 7.92
C GLN A 17 -20.50 5.43 7.46
N ALA A 18 -19.45 4.61 7.45
CA ALA A 18 -19.55 3.21 7.07
C ALA A 18 -20.38 2.40 8.08
N LEU A 19 -20.28 2.72 9.37
CA LEU A 19 -21.08 2.09 10.43
C LEU A 19 -22.57 2.46 10.31
N ASP A 20 -22.87 3.74 10.07
CA ASP A 20 -24.26 4.20 9.90
C ASP A 20 -24.93 3.60 8.66
N GLY A 21 -24.15 3.37 7.60
CA GLY A 21 -24.62 2.87 6.31
C GLY A 21 -24.45 1.37 6.09
N LEU A 22 -24.05 0.59 7.10
CA LEU A 22 -23.64 -0.79 6.90
C LEU A 22 -24.83 -1.69 6.50
N PRO A 23 -24.85 -2.25 5.27
CA PRO A 23 -25.92 -3.15 4.88
C PRO A 23 -25.76 -4.51 5.57
N GLY A 24 -26.89 -5.16 5.88
CA GLY A 24 -26.88 -6.57 6.24
C GLY A 24 -26.70 -7.49 5.03
N GLY A 25 -26.47 -8.77 5.27
CA GLY A 25 -26.40 -9.80 4.23
C GLY A 25 -25.15 -10.70 4.35
N PRO A 26 -24.93 -11.59 3.38
CA PRO A 26 -23.71 -12.39 3.32
C PRO A 26 -22.48 -11.49 3.14
N HIS A 27 -21.47 -11.69 3.99
CA HIS A 27 -20.20 -10.95 3.93
C HIS A 27 -19.15 -11.62 3.04
N SER A 28 -19.43 -12.83 2.56
CA SER A 28 -18.55 -13.62 1.71
C SER A 28 -19.35 -14.23 0.57
N THR A 29 -18.73 -14.29 -0.61
CA THR A 29 -19.23 -15.04 -1.75
C THR A 29 -18.62 -16.44 -1.73
N GLU A 30 -19.32 -17.42 -2.31
CA GLU A 30 -18.72 -18.73 -2.55
C GLU A 30 -17.66 -18.60 -3.65
N VAL A 31 -16.40 -18.42 -3.24
CA VAL A 31 -15.25 -18.43 -4.14
C VAL A 31 -14.65 -19.85 -4.13
N PRO A 32 -14.41 -20.47 -5.30
CA PRO A 32 -13.72 -21.75 -5.36
C PRO A 32 -12.36 -21.67 -4.68
N LEU A 33 -12.04 -22.68 -3.86
CA LEU A 33 -10.75 -22.76 -3.15
C LEU A 33 -9.55 -22.80 -4.12
N ALA A 34 -9.77 -23.31 -5.33
CA ALA A 34 -8.81 -23.34 -6.43
C ALA A 34 -9.26 -22.38 -7.53
N LEU A 35 -8.77 -21.14 -7.47
CA LEU A 35 -8.97 -20.15 -8.53
C LEU A 35 -7.95 -20.43 -9.66
N ARG A 36 -8.41 -20.50 -10.91
CA ARG A 36 -7.55 -20.49 -12.10
C ARG A 36 -7.90 -19.27 -12.94
N PRO A 37 -7.23 -18.13 -12.71
CA PRO A 37 -7.45 -16.94 -13.53
C PRO A 37 -7.13 -17.25 -15.00
N PRO A 38 -7.80 -16.58 -15.96
CA PRO A 38 -7.44 -16.70 -17.36
C PRO A 38 -6.01 -16.19 -17.60
N ALA A 39 -5.35 -16.70 -18.64
CA ALA A 39 -4.02 -16.23 -19.03
C ALA A 39 -4.04 -14.72 -19.30
N GLY A 40 -3.06 -14.00 -18.75
CA GLY A 40 -2.96 -12.57 -18.92
C GLY A 40 -2.18 -11.87 -17.81
N GLU A 41 -2.16 -10.54 -17.89
CA GLU A 41 -1.52 -9.67 -16.91
C GLU A 41 -2.51 -8.65 -16.33
N ALA A 42 -2.31 -8.29 -15.07
CA ALA A 42 -3.10 -7.27 -14.40
C ALA A 42 -2.21 -6.43 -13.47
N TYR A 43 -2.45 -5.11 -13.47
CA TYR A 43 -1.92 -4.20 -12.46
C TYR A 43 -3.07 -3.55 -11.71
N ALA A 44 -3.09 -3.70 -10.39
CA ALA A 44 -4.04 -3.03 -9.51
C ALA A 44 -3.28 -2.25 -8.44
N ARG A 45 -3.84 -1.11 -8.03
CA ARG A 45 -3.26 -0.23 -7.03
C ARG A 45 -4.29 0.22 -6.01
N ILE A 46 -3.82 0.43 -4.78
CA ILE A 46 -4.59 1.03 -3.68
C ILE A 46 -3.80 2.17 -3.06
N GLU A 47 -4.50 3.04 -2.33
CA GLU A 47 -3.86 4.03 -1.47
C GLU A 47 -3.60 3.40 -0.11
N SER A 48 -2.33 3.12 0.18
CA SER A 48 -1.89 2.75 1.52
C SER A 48 -1.61 4.02 2.34
N PRO A 49 -1.49 3.95 3.67
CA PRO A 49 -1.09 5.11 4.48
C PRO A 49 0.27 5.72 4.10
N ARG A 50 1.09 5.00 3.31
CA ARG A 50 2.43 5.41 2.86
C ARG A 50 2.46 5.88 1.40
N GLY A 51 1.32 5.87 0.72
CA GLY A 51 1.17 6.20 -0.69
C GLY A 51 0.69 5.01 -1.54
N GLU A 52 0.93 5.08 -2.85
CA GLU A 52 0.45 4.07 -3.80
C GLU A 52 1.14 2.72 -3.60
N LEU A 53 0.35 1.72 -3.21
CA LEU A 53 0.74 0.32 -3.15
C LEU A 53 0.16 -0.42 -4.37
N GLY A 54 1.03 -0.99 -5.19
CA GLY A 54 0.65 -1.66 -6.43
C GLY A 54 0.96 -3.15 -6.42
N TYR A 55 0.16 -3.91 -7.15
CA TYR A 55 0.34 -5.34 -7.40
C TYR A 55 0.26 -5.61 -8.90
N TYR A 56 1.33 -6.17 -9.45
CA TYR A 56 1.42 -6.67 -10.82
C TYR A 56 1.43 -8.19 -10.80
N LEU A 57 0.44 -8.81 -11.45
CA LEU A 57 0.27 -10.25 -11.53
C LEU A 57 0.25 -10.71 -12.99
N VAL A 58 0.85 -11.87 -13.23
CA VAL A 58 0.76 -12.59 -14.50
C VAL A 58 0.22 -13.99 -14.21
N SER A 59 -0.80 -14.41 -14.97
CA SER A 59 -1.38 -15.75 -14.91
C SER A 59 -1.12 -16.51 -16.21
N ASP A 60 -0.84 -17.80 -16.07
CA ASP A 60 -0.67 -18.79 -17.12
C ASP A 60 -1.76 -19.89 -17.03
N GLU A 61 -2.93 -19.56 -16.45
CA GLU A 61 -4.02 -20.48 -16.10
C GLU A 61 -3.67 -21.51 -15.01
N GLY A 62 -2.48 -21.39 -14.42
CA GLY A 62 -2.06 -22.16 -13.26
C GLY A 62 -2.79 -21.77 -11.96
N PRO A 63 -2.72 -22.64 -10.93
CA PRO A 63 -3.27 -22.35 -9.61
C PRO A 63 -2.46 -21.32 -8.81
N SER A 64 -1.24 -21.01 -9.24
CA SER A 64 -0.35 -20.03 -8.64
C SER A 64 0.00 -18.95 -9.67
N PRO A 65 0.22 -17.69 -9.27
CA PRO A 65 0.64 -16.65 -10.20
C PRO A 65 1.98 -17.03 -10.84
N TYR A 66 2.05 -16.96 -12.17
CA TYR A 66 3.31 -17.12 -12.91
C TYR A 66 4.32 -16.04 -12.50
N ARG A 67 3.83 -14.81 -12.32
CA ARG A 67 4.61 -13.70 -11.77
C ARG A 67 3.77 -12.92 -10.78
N PHE A 68 4.39 -12.55 -9.68
CA PHE A 68 3.80 -11.68 -8.66
C PHE A 68 4.84 -10.64 -8.26
N HIS A 69 4.57 -9.37 -8.58
CA HIS A 69 5.45 -8.26 -8.26
C HIS A 69 4.68 -7.18 -7.52
N ILE A 70 5.24 -6.74 -6.39
CA ILE A 70 4.68 -5.66 -5.58
C ILE A 70 5.45 -4.39 -5.91
N ARG A 71 4.73 -3.28 -6.10
CA ARG A 71 5.27 -1.93 -6.13
C ARG A 71 5.07 -1.30 -4.74
N PRO A 72 6.04 -1.43 -3.82
CA PRO A 72 5.92 -0.87 -2.48
C PRO A 72 6.09 0.65 -2.50
N PRO A 73 5.30 1.41 -1.74
CA PRO A 73 5.49 2.85 -1.60
C PRO A 73 6.80 3.18 -0.88
N SER A 74 7.20 2.40 0.14
CA SER A 74 8.38 2.70 0.95
C SER A 74 9.70 2.70 0.18
N LEU A 75 9.89 1.81 -0.80
CA LEU A 75 11.11 1.78 -1.63
C LEU A 75 11.24 3.06 -2.47
N ILE A 76 10.13 3.53 -3.01
CA ILE A 76 10.09 4.72 -3.86
C ILE A 76 10.30 5.96 -2.99
N ASN A 77 9.64 6.05 -1.84
CA ASN A 77 9.82 7.16 -0.90
C ASN A 77 11.25 7.23 -0.33
N LEU A 78 11.94 6.09 -0.21
CA LEU A 78 13.33 6.07 0.24
C LEU A 78 14.30 6.71 -0.77
N SER A 79 13.98 6.66 -2.07
CA SER A 79 14.87 7.17 -3.12
C SER A 79 15.18 8.66 -2.99
N VAL A 80 14.27 9.45 -2.44
CA VAL A 80 14.41 10.91 -2.27
C VAL A 80 15.13 11.31 -0.97
N LEU A 81 15.45 10.35 -0.09
CA LEU A 81 16.06 10.64 1.21
C LEU A 81 17.40 11.36 1.06
N LYS A 82 18.19 11.02 0.04
CA LYS A 82 19.48 11.66 -0.22
C LYS A 82 19.29 13.14 -0.50
N GLU A 83 18.42 13.50 -1.45
CA GLU A 83 18.13 14.88 -1.82
C GLU A 83 17.56 15.67 -0.64
N MET A 84 16.77 15.04 0.23
CA MET A 84 16.20 15.67 1.42
C MET A 84 17.23 15.97 2.53
N THR A 85 18.38 15.30 2.53
CA THR A 85 19.33 15.34 3.66
C THR A 85 20.67 16.00 3.32
N VAL A 86 21.00 16.18 2.04
CA VAL A 86 22.20 16.91 1.60
C VAL A 86 22.15 18.36 2.11
N GLY A 87 23.20 18.77 2.83
CA GLY A 87 23.32 20.11 3.40
C GLY A 87 22.72 20.28 4.80
N GLY A 88 22.05 19.24 5.32
CA GLY A 88 21.51 19.22 6.69
C GLY A 88 22.45 18.58 7.71
N SER A 89 22.02 18.57 8.97
CA SER A 89 22.69 17.86 10.05
C SER A 89 22.28 16.38 10.12
N ILE A 90 23.03 15.57 10.88
CA ILE A 90 22.65 14.17 11.14
C ILE A 90 21.28 14.08 11.83
N ALA A 91 20.93 15.05 12.69
CA ALA A 91 19.62 15.10 13.34
C ALA A 91 18.50 15.30 12.31
N ASP A 92 18.71 16.16 11.31
CA ASP A 92 17.74 16.38 10.23
C ASP A 92 17.54 15.13 9.38
N ALA A 93 18.58 14.32 9.20
CA ALA A 93 18.47 13.05 8.48
C ALA A 93 17.52 12.06 9.18
N ILE A 94 17.53 12.02 10.52
CA ILE A 94 16.61 11.18 11.31
C ILE A 94 15.17 11.70 11.15
N VAL A 95 14.97 13.02 11.19
CA VAL A 95 13.64 13.64 11.03
C VAL A 95 13.09 13.42 9.61
N ALA A 96 13.94 13.57 8.58
CA ALA A 96 13.58 13.32 7.19
C ALA A 96 13.18 11.85 6.99
N LEU A 97 13.99 10.91 7.52
CA LEU A 97 13.70 9.48 7.47
C LEU A 97 12.37 9.13 8.16
N GLY A 98 12.10 9.71 9.34
CA GLY A 98 10.83 9.52 10.03
C GLY A 98 9.63 10.15 9.29
N SER A 99 9.86 11.22 8.53
CA SER A 99 8.81 11.91 7.78
C SER A 99 8.37 11.17 6.52
N ILE A 100 9.28 10.43 5.87
CA ILE A 100 8.95 9.60 4.71
C ILE A 100 8.30 8.26 5.08
N ASP A 101 8.35 7.87 6.36
CA ASP A 101 7.63 6.72 6.93
C ASP A 101 7.90 5.40 6.18
N ILE A 102 9.12 4.89 6.30
CA ILE A 102 9.54 3.63 5.65
C ILE A 102 9.32 2.40 6.54
N VAL A 103 9.03 1.27 5.90
CA VAL A 103 9.06 -0.06 6.53
C VAL A 103 10.07 -0.94 5.79
N VAL A 104 11.09 -1.42 6.50
CA VAL A 104 12.19 -2.19 5.90
C VAL A 104 11.68 -3.47 5.22
N GLY A 105 10.67 -4.14 5.79
CA GLY A 105 10.07 -5.33 5.17
C GLY A 105 9.31 -5.07 3.86
N GLU A 106 8.97 -3.82 3.52
CA GLU A 106 8.46 -3.47 2.19
C GLU A 106 9.59 -3.24 1.18
N ILE A 107 10.78 -2.88 1.63
CA ILE A 107 11.94 -2.50 0.81
C ILE A 107 12.74 -3.73 0.38
N ASP A 108 12.87 -4.73 1.25
CA ASP A 108 13.78 -5.88 1.12
C ASP A 108 13.22 -7.06 0.29
N ARG A 109 12.19 -6.84 -0.54
CA ARG A 109 11.47 -7.91 -1.25
C ARG A 109 11.93 -8.15 -2.68
#